data_AF-W6N6K2-F1
#
_entry.id   AF-W6N6K2-F1
#
_cell.length_a   1.000
_cell.length_b   1.000
_cell.length_c   1.000
_cell.angle_alpha   90.00
_cell.angle_beta   90.00
_cell.angle_gamma   90.00
#
_symmetry.space_group_name_H-M   'P 1'
#
loop_
_entity.id
_entity.type
_entity.pdbx_description
1 polymer ?
#
loop_
_entity_poly.entity_id
_entity_poly.type
_entity_poly.pdbx_seq_one_letter_code
_entity_poly.pdbx_strand_id
1 'polypeptide(L)'
;MGLFIKEKDIEEHLKDKEYDYEKGCSVLADGITIGLPVPANAILNFSDSGILVMGVDGSRVKFEGLDVFFNNKNIKFIGFRKKFMSYRLQIETDMTIEGFENVDLEFNIKKRIADCTWHSANLRNVMAKYS
;
A
#
# COMPACT_ATOMS: atom_id res chain seq x y z
N MET A 1 13.77 7.42 15.49
CA MET A 1 14.19 6.08 15.03
C MET A 1 13.04 5.53 14.22
N GLY A 2 13.14 5.56 12.89
CA GLY A 2 12.09 5.04 12.01
C GLY A 2 12.04 3.51 12.10
N LEU A 3 10.84 2.95 12.10
CA LEU A 3 10.64 1.51 11.98
C LEU A 3 11.14 1.07 10.59
N PHE A 4 12.26 0.33 10.55
CA PHE A 4 12.69 -0.35 9.33
C PHE A 4 11.84 -1.61 9.16
N ILE A 5 10.75 -1.50 8.43
CA ILE A 5 9.95 -2.67 8.03
C ILE A 5 10.56 -3.20 6.73
N LYS A 6 11.08 -4.43 6.78
CA LYS A 6 11.56 -5.12 5.58
C LYS A 6 10.36 -5.76 4.90
N GLU A 7 10.41 -5.88 3.57
CA GLU A 7 9.39 -6.58 2.77
C GLU A 7 9.10 -7.99 3.36
N LYS A 8 10.14 -8.64 3.90
CA LYS A 8 10.07 -9.93 4.61
C LYS A 8 9.22 -9.93 5.88
N ASP A 9 9.13 -8.81 6.61
CA ASP A 9 8.34 -8.74 7.85
C ASP A 9 6.84 -8.66 7.54
N ILE A 10 6.48 -7.97 6.43
CA ILE A 10 5.12 -7.95 5.88
C ILE A 10 4.79 -9.32 5.27
N GLU A 11 5.76 -9.92 4.57
CA GLU A 11 5.64 -11.27 4.00
C GLU A 11 5.41 -12.33 5.09
N GLU A 12 6.22 -12.37 6.14
CA GLU A 12 6.08 -13.28 7.28
C GLU A 12 4.77 -13.01 8.02
N HIS A 13 4.39 -11.75 8.23
CA HIS A 13 3.11 -11.40 8.85
C HIS A 13 1.91 -11.85 8.02
N LEU A 14 1.98 -11.71 6.69
CA LEU A 14 0.93 -12.17 5.78
C LEU A 14 0.92 -13.71 5.71
N LYS A 15 2.07 -14.37 5.66
CA LYS A 15 2.20 -15.84 5.65
C LYS A 15 1.69 -16.48 6.94
N ASP A 16 1.99 -15.90 8.10
CA ASP A 16 1.42 -16.28 9.41
C ASP A 16 -0.11 -16.09 9.49
N LYS A 17 -0.67 -15.38 8.52
CA LYS A 17 -2.11 -15.16 8.34
C LYS A 17 -2.67 -15.92 7.13
N GLU A 18 -1.91 -16.90 6.61
CA GLU A 18 -2.22 -17.75 5.44
C GLU A 18 -2.35 -16.95 4.12
N TYR A 19 -1.75 -15.77 4.06
CA TYR A 19 -1.63 -14.96 2.86
C TYR A 19 -0.23 -15.09 2.27
N ASP A 20 -0.12 -15.71 1.11
CA ASP A 20 1.17 -15.95 0.46
C ASP A 20 1.62 -14.66 -0.26
N TYR A 21 2.55 -13.90 0.31
CA TYR A 21 3.14 -12.71 -0.31
C TYR A 21 4.50 -13.06 -0.92
N GLU A 22 4.81 -12.55 -2.10
CA GLU A 22 6.10 -12.75 -2.80
C GLU A 22 6.53 -11.46 -3.48
N LYS A 23 7.84 -11.29 -3.72
CA LYS A 23 8.40 -10.14 -4.44
C LYS A 23 7.68 -9.91 -5.77
N GLY A 24 7.14 -8.72 -5.97
CA GLY A 24 6.32 -8.38 -7.14
C GLY A 24 4.81 -8.61 -6.98
N CYS A 25 4.37 -9.02 -5.79
CA CYS A 25 2.97 -9.03 -5.43
C CYS A 25 2.51 -7.67 -4.91
N SER A 26 1.22 -7.43 -5.09
CA SER A 26 0.54 -6.27 -4.53
C SER A 26 -0.75 -6.71 -3.86
N VAL A 27 -1.36 -5.77 -3.14
CA VAL A 27 -2.60 -6.02 -2.42
C VAL A 27 -3.64 -5.00 -2.86
N LEU A 28 -4.82 -5.49 -3.27
CA LEU A 28 -5.99 -4.63 -3.45
C LEU A 28 -6.55 -4.28 -2.08
N ALA A 29 -6.83 -3.01 -1.85
CA ALA A 29 -7.42 -2.52 -0.63
C ALA A 29 -8.41 -1.39 -0.88
N ASP A 30 -9.35 -1.23 0.04
CA ASP A 30 -10.29 -0.11 0.04
C ASP A 30 -9.80 0.93 1.05
N GLY A 31 -9.64 2.18 0.61
CA GLY A 31 -9.30 3.31 1.47
C GLY A 31 -10.42 3.60 2.48
N ILE A 32 -10.02 3.80 3.73
CA ILE A 32 -10.92 4.17 4.84
C ILE A 32 -10.75 5.65 5.18
N THR A 33 -9.54 6.19 5.07
CA THR A 33 -9.28 7.60 5.39
C THR A 33 -9.97 8.51 4.37
N ILE A 34 -10.75 9.46 4.88
CA ILE A 34 -11.47 10.47 4.10
C ILE A 34 -10.62 11.75 4.09
N GLY A 35 -10.31 12.29 2.90
CA GLY A 35 -9.70 13.62 2.75
C GLY A 35 -8.21 13.67 2.41
N LEU A 36 -7.57 12.54 2.09
CA LEU A 36 -6.23 12.52 1.50
C LEU A 36 -6.36 12.22 -0.01
N PRO A 37 -5.34 12.48 -0.86
CA PRO A 37 -5.32 12.07 -2.27
C PRO A 37 -5.12 10.55 -2.41
N VAL A 38 -5.74 9.79 -1.52
CA VAL A 38 -5.77 8.35 -1.55
C VAL A 38 -7.15 7.92 -2.00
N PRO A 39 -7.24 7.20 -3.13
CA PRO A 39 -8.51 6.83 -3.72
C PRO A 39 -9.20 5.76 -2.90
N ALA A 40 -10.53 5.71 -3.03
CA ALA A 40 -11.39 4.75 -2.33
C ALA A 40 -10.98 3.29 -2.58
N ASN A 41 -10.34 3.00 -3.73
CA ASN A 41 -9.73 1.71 -4.01
C ASN A 41 -8.26 1.93 -4.41
N ALA A 42 -7.38 1.15 -3.81
CA ALA A 42 -5.95 1.26 -4.02
C ALA A 42 -5.29 -0.10 -4.18
N ILE A 43 -4.23 -0.11 -4.98
CA ILE A 43 -3.25 -1.19 -5.01
C ILE A 43 -2.06 -0.75 -4.18
N LEU A 44 -1.77 -1.53 -3.16
CA LEU A 44 -0.62 -1.35 -2.29
C LEU A 44 0.51 -2.25 -2.80
N ASN A 45 1.68 -1.67 -3.03
CA ASN A 45 2.90 -2.41 -3.29
C ASN A 45 3.91 -2.10 -2.20
N PHE A 46 4.52 -3.13 -1.65
CA PHE A 46 5.51 -3.01 -0.58
C PHE A 46 6.88 -3.35 -1.15
N SER A 47 7.88 -2.52 -0.84
CA SER A 47 9.26 -2.71 -1.26
C SER A 47 10.21 -2.42 -0.09
N ASP A 48 11.49 -2.75 -0.27
CA ASP A 48 12.55 -2.40 0.69
C ASP A 48 12.71 -0.89 0.91
N SER A 49 12.18 -0.05 0.01
CA SER A 49 12.28 1.41 0.09
C SER A 49 11.03 2.09 0.67
N GLY A 50 9.90 1.40 0.75
CA GLY A 50 8.65 2.00 1.19
C GLY A 50 7.39 1.31 0.72
N ILE A 51 6.29 2.07 0.74
CA ILE A 51 4.96 1.62 0.31
C ILE A 51 4.50 2.52 -0.83
N LEU A 52 4.24 1.92 -1.99
CA LEU A 52 3.54 2.59 -3.08
C LEU A 52 2.03 2.35 -2.94
N VAL A 53 1.27 3.42 -3.02
CA VAL A 53 -0.19 3.42 -3.09
C VAL A 53 -0.59 3.89 -4.48
N MET A 54 -1.18 3.00 -5.27
CA MET A 54 -1.69 3.30 -6.61
C MET A 54 -3.21 3.30 -6.62
N GLY A 55 -3.78 4.37 -7.13
CA GLY A 55 -5.21 4.51 -7.31
C GLY A 55 -5.80 3.68 -8.42
N VAL A 56 -6.92 3.02 -8.14
CA VAL A 56 -7.61 2.22 -9.13
C VAL A 56 -9.11 2.45 -9.15
N ASP A 57 -9.69 2.29 -10.34
CA ASP A 57 -11.14 2.21 -10.54
C ASP A 57 -11.67 0.98 -9.79
N GLY A 58 -12.65 1.17 -8.91
CA GLY A 58 -13.25 0.10 -8.12
C GLY A 58 -13.94 -0.98 -8.95
N SER A 59 -14.39 -0.66 -10.17
CA SER A 59 -15.10 -1.61 -11.02
C SER A 59 -14.17 -2.49 -11.86
N ARG A 60 -13.10 -1.92 -12.42
CA ARG A 60 -12.18 -2.62 -13.33
C ARG A 60 -10.81 -2.90 -12.73
N VAL A 61 -10.54 -2.39 -11.53
CA VAL A 61 -9.24 -2.45 -10.85
C VAL A 61 -8.14 -1.98 -11.82
N LYS A 62 -8.34 -0.83 -12.47
CA LYS A 62 -7.38 -0.24 -13.41
C LYS A 62 -6.80 1.03 -12.84
N PHE A 63 -5.50 1.25 -13.06
CA PHE A 63 -4.78 2.44 -12.60
C PHE A 63 -5.42 3.73 -13.13
N GLU A 64 -5.68 4.68 -12.24
CA GLU A 64 -6.35 5.96 -12.55
C GLU A 64 -5.38 7.14 -12.66
N GLY A 65 -4.07 6.90 -12.56
CA GLY A 65 -3.06 7.97 -12.64
C GLY A 65 -2.75 8.66 -11.31
N LEU A 66 -3.45 8.29 -10.23
CA LEU A 66 -3.19 8.78 -8.88
C LEU A 66 -2.23 7.81 -8.17
N ASP A 67 -1.06 8.28 -7.75
CA ASP A 67 -0.09 7.47 -7.02
C ASP A 67 0.65 8.28 -5.95
N VAL A 68 0.97 7.63 -4.84
CA VAL A 68 1.71 8.21 -3.73
C VAL A 68 2.70 7.18 -3.21
N PHE A 69 3.96 7.59 -3.05
CA PHE A 69 5.00 6.75 -2.45
C PHE A 69 5.39 7.23 -1.06
N PHE A 70 5.21 6.35 -0.08
CA PHE A 70 5.65 6.54 1.29
C PHE A 70 7.01 5.91 1.48
N ASN A 71 8.06 6.72 1.51
CA ASN A 71 9.41 6.25 1.80
C ASN A 71 9.52 5.81 3.26
N ASN A 72 10.24 4.72 3.53
CA ASN A 72 10.52 4.23 4.89
C ASN A 72 11.06 5.28 5.86
N LYS A 73 11.79 6.29 5.36
CA LYS A 73 12.27 7.41 6.20
C LYS A 73 11.13 8.24 6.81
N ASN A 74 10.00 8.29 6.13
CA ASN A 74 8.87 9.14 6.48
C ASN A 74 7.72 8.36 7.13
N ILE A 75 7.82 7.03 7.19
CA ILE A 75 6.85 6.18 7.84
C ILE A 75 7.19 6.10 9.32
N LYS A 76 6.27 6.56 10.17
CA LYS A 76 6.40 6.45 11.63
C LYS A 76 5.94 5.11 12.13
N PHE A 77 4.82 4.63 11.59
CA PHE A 77 4.16 3.43 12.07
C PHE A 77 3.44 2.70 10.94
N ILE A 78 3.45 1.37 11.03
CA ILE A 78 2.60 0.50 10.23
C ILE A 78 1.91 -0.48 11.18
N GLY A 79 0.58 -0.48 11.15
CA GLY A 79 -0.25 -1.36 11.95
C GLY A 79 -1.04 -2.32 11.05
N PHE A 80 -0.95 -3.62 11.33
CA PHE A 80 -1.82 -4.63 10.73
C PHE A 80 -2.74 -5.23 11.77
N ARG A 81 -4.06 -5.08 11.58
CA ARG A 81 -5.07 -5.60 12.51
C ARG A 81 -6.03 -6.54 11.79
N LYS A 82 -6.10 -7.78 12.28
CA LYS A 82 -7.13 -8.75 11.87
C LYS A 82 -8.49 -8.33 12.45
N LYS A 83 -9.49 -8.19 11.59
CA LYS A 83 -10.93 -8.18 11.92
C LYS A 83 -11.53 -9.53 11.50
N PHE A 84 -12.78 -9.79 11.89
CA PHE A 84 -13.42 -11.11 11.75
C PHE A 84 -13.20 -11.76 10.36
N MET A 85 -13.54 -11.05 9.28
CA MET A 85 -13.40 -11.50 7.89
C MET A 85 -12.54 -10.55 7.03
N SER A 86 -11.75 -9.68 7.64
CA SER A 86 -10.93 -8.71 6.89
C SER A 86 -9.67 -8.32 7.65
N TYR A 87 -8.68 -7.80 6.93
CA TYR A 87 -7.51 -7.19 7.54
C TYR A 87 -7.55 -5.68 7.33
N ARG A 88 -7.06 -4.94 8.32
CA ARG A 88 -6.87 -3.51 8.25
C ARG A 88 -5.40 -3.18 8.32
N LEU A 89 -4.95 -2.37 7.38
CA LEU A 89 -3.63 -1.75 7.38
C LEU A 89 -3.77 -0.29 7.80
N GLN A 90 -2.92 0.16 8.71
CA GLN A 90 -2.74 1.55 9.10
C GLN A 90 -1.31 1.96 8.79
N ILE A 91 -1.11 3.13 8.21
CA ILE A 91 0.18 3.74 7.92
C ILE A 91 0.14 5.15 8.49
N GLU A 92 1.06 5.47 9.39
CA GLU A 92 1.22 6.84 9.92
C GLU A 92 2.56 7.40 9.44
N THR A 93 2.56 8.68 9.05
CA THR A 93 3.74 9.30 8.43
C THR A 93 4.10 10.64 9.08
N ASP A 94 5.31 11.15 8.81
CA ASP A 94 5.70 12.56 9.00
C ASP A 94 5.60 13.37 7.70
N MET A 95 4.85 12.89 6.70
CA MET A 95 4.72 13.59 5.43
C MET A 95 3.63 14.66 5.50
N THR A 96 3.86 15.75 4.76
CA THR A 96 2.80 16.68 4.36
C THR A 96 2.45 16.44 2.89
N ILE A 97 1.21 16.06 2.61
CA ILE A 97 0.73 15.83 1.24
C ILE A 97 -0.46 16.75 1.00
N GLU A 98 -0.41 17.57 -0.04
CA GLU A 98 -1.50 18.51 -0.39
C GLU A 98 -1.97 19.39 0.79
N GLY A 99 -1.06 19.74 1.70
CA GLY A 99 -1.38 20.55 2.88
C GLY A 99 -1.87 19.77 4.11
N PHE A 100 -2.02 18.44 4.00
CA PHE A 100 -2.32 17.56 5.12
C PHE A 100 -1.02 17.11 5.78
N GLU A 101 -0.75 17.59 7.00
CA GLU A 101 0.42 17.19 7.79
C GLU A 101 0.21 15.85 8.51
N ASN A 102 1.29 15.09 8.69
CA ASN A 102 1.28 13.79 9.37
C ASN A 102 0.20 12.87 8.80
N VAL A 103 0.28 12.65 7.49
CA VAL A 103 -0.69 11.86 6.74
C VAL A 103 -0.83 10.46 7.33
N ASP A 104 -2.04 10.16 7.82
CA ASP A 104 -2.43 8.87 8.37
C ASP A 104 -3.42 8.16 7.45
N LEU A 105 -3.09 6.94 7.05
CA LEU A 105 -3.86 6.15 6.10
C LEU A 105 -4.32 4.83 6.68
N GLU A 106 -5.61 4.56 6.56
CA GLU A 106 -6.19 3.26 6.85
C GLU A 106 -6.78 2.62 5.59
N PHE A 107 -6.53 1.32 5.43
CA PHE A 107 -7.03 0.51 4.32
C PHE A 107 -7.65 -0.80 4.83
N ASN A 108 -8.76 -1.22 4.23
CA ASN A 108 -9.25 -2.59 4.37
C ASN A 108 -8.65 -3.46 3.25
N ILE A 109 -7.83 -4.43 3.61
CA ILE A 109 -7.21 -5.37 2.69
C ILE A 109 -8.25 -6.34 2.12
N LYS A 110 -8.25 -6.54 0.81
CA LYS A 110 -9.21 -7.41 0.09
C LYS A 110 -8.58 -8.68 -0.43
N LYS A 111 -7.64 -8.56 -1.37
CA LYS A 111 -7.05 -9.69 -2.10
C LYS A 111 -5.64 -9.42 -2.57
N ARG A 112 -4.85 -10.47 -2.69
CA ARG A 112 -3.55 -10.45 -3.38
C ARG A 112 -3.77 -10.20 -4.88
N ILE A 113 -2.86 -9.43 -5.46
CA ILE A 113 -2.66 -9.27 -6.90
C ILE A 113 -1.26 -9.80 -7.22
N ALA A 114 -1.19 -10.82 -8.07
CA ALA A 114 0.04 -11.38 -8.60
C ALA A 114 -0.14 -11.69 -10.09
N ASP A 115 0.96 -11.79 -10.83
CA ASP A 115 1.02 -12.28 -12.22
C ASP A 115 0.08 -11.57 -13.22
N CYS A 116 -0.28 -10.32 -12.94
CA CYS A 116 -1.13 -9.51 -13.81
C CYS A 116 -0.27 -8.57 -14.66
N THR A 117 -0.18 -8.85 -15.97
CA THR A 117 0.69 -8.09 -16.91
C THR A 117 0.43 -6.59 -16.91
N TRP A 118 -0.84 -6.17 -16.90
CA TRP A 118 -1.19 -4.75 -16.83
C TRP A 118 -0.71 -4.11 -15.51
N HIS A 119 -0.81 -4.83 -14.39
CA HIS A 119 -0.38 -4.34 -13.08
C HIS A 119 1.13 -4.24 -13.04
N SER A 120 1.86 -5.28 -13.46
CA SER A 120 3.32 -5.28 -13.49
C SER A 120 3.89 -4.18 -14.39
N ALA A 121 3.23 -3.88 -15.52
CA ALA A 121 3.62 -2.79 -16.41
C ALA A 121 3.42 -1.41 -15.75
N ASN A 122 2.24 -1.18 -15.15
CA ASN A 122 1.96 0.09 -14.46
C ASN A 122 2.84 0.27 -13.22
N LEU A 123 3.02 -0.77 -12.41
CA LEU A 123 3.87 -0.75 -11.24
C LEU A 123 5.31 -0.35 -11.60
N ARG A 124 5.89 -0.95 -12.65
CA ARG A 124 7.24 -0.60 -13.12
C ARG A 124 7.32 0.88 -13.52
N ASN A 125 6.34 1.37 -14.28
CA ASN A 125 6.31 2.75 -14.75
C ASN A 125 6.16 3.76 -13.60
N VAL A 126 5.32 3.45 -12.62
CA VAL A 126 5.10 4.31 -11.44
C VAL A 126 6.33 4.30 -10.53
N MET A 127 6.89 3.13 -10.23
CA MET A 127 8.08 3.02 -9.38
C MET A 127 9.30 3.74 -9.97
N ALA A 128 9.41 3.80 -11.30
CA ALA A 128 10.47 4.56 -11.97
C ALA A 128 10.39 6.08 -11.70
N LYS A 129 9.23 6.63 -11.29
CA LYS A 129 9.10 8.03 -10.88
C LYS A 129 9.74 8.34 -9.53
N TYR A 130 9.90 7.31 -8.69
CA TYR A 130 10.36 7.42 -7.29
C TYR A 130 11.75 6.83 -7.06
N SER A 131 12.42 6.41 -8.15
CA SER A 131 13.79 5.89 -8.17
C SER A 131 14.80 7.02 -8.34
#